data_AF-A0A2T5JSP5-F1
#
_entry.id   AF-A0A2T5JSP5-F1
#
_cell.length_a   1.000
_cell.length_b   1.000
_cell.length_c   1.000
_cell.angle_alpha   90.00
_cell.angle_beta   90.00
_cell.angle_gamma   90.00
#
_symmetry.space_group_name_H-M   'P 1'
#
loop_
_entity.id
_entity.type
_entity.pdbx_description
1 polymer ?
#
loop_
_entity_poly.entity_id
_entity_poly.type
_entity_poly.pdbx_seq_one_letter_code
_entity_poly.pdbx_strand_id
1 'polypeptide(L)'
;MPPHPTLYLRRGVFLRHGAYDTSFRISADYDAMLRWLANGHIRLAYIPEVLVKMRTGGESNRSLGHILRKSREDLRALRRNEVGGMGTLILKNVSKLSQFIHRERPAP
;
A
#
# COMPACT_ATOMS: atom_id res chain seq x y z
N MET A 1 -3.06 -4.09 0.98
CA MET A 1 -3.38 -2.70 1.29
C MET A 1 -4.73 -2.37 0.68
N PRO A 2 -5.75 -2.05 1.50
CA PRO A 2 -6.99 -1.44 0.98
C PRO A 2 -6.65 -0.23 0.10
N PRO A 3 -7.57 0.24 -0.77
CA PRO A 3 -7.36 1.49 -1.50
C PRO A 3 -6.90 2.56 -0.50
N HIS A 4 -5.70 3.09 -0.74
CA HIS A 4 -5.09 4.12 0.08
C HIS A 4 -5.37 5.45 -0.62
N PRO A 5 -6.42 6.17 -0.23
CA PRO A 5 -6.94 7.27 -1.02
C PRO A 5 -5.91 8.39 -1.16
N THR A 6 -5.08 8.66 -0.15
CA THR A 6 -3.89 9.51 -0.25
C THR A 6 -3.05 9.47 1.05
N LEU A 7 -1.75 9.78 0.96
CA LEU A 7 -0.84 9.98 2.09
C LEU A 7 -0.01 11.24 1.83
N TYR A 8 -0.03 12.18 2.77
CA TYR A 8 0.79 13.40 2.71
C TYR A 8 1.91 13.34 3.75
N LEU A 9 3.14 13.57 3.33
CA LEU A 9 4.32 13.58 4.19
C LEU A 9 5.12 14.87 4.01
N ARG A 10 5.72 15.35 5.10
CA ARG A 10 6.65 16.49 5.03
C ARG A 10 7.91 16.07 4.26
N ARG A 11 8.51 17.00 3.52
CA ARG A 11 9.78 16.78 2.78
C ARG A 11 10.87 16.11 3.63
N GLY A 12 10.99 16.50 4.90
CA GLY A 12 11.98 15.92 5.81
C GLY A 12 11.85 14.41 6.02
N VAL A 13 10.67 13.82 5.84
CA VAL A 13 10.47 12.36 5.92
C VAL A 13 11.18 11.67 4.76
N PHE A 14 11.01 12.17 3.54
CA PHE A 14 11.69 11.64 2.35
C PHE A 14 13.21 11.78 2.45
N LEU A 15 13.70 12.90 2.98
CA LEU A 15 15.14 13.12 3.15
C LEU A 15 15.77 12.18 4.18
N ARG A 16 15.05 11.85 5.26
CA ARG A 16 15.56 10.96 6.31
C ARG A 16 15.41 9.48 6.02
N HIS A 17 14.29 9.09 5.41
CA HIS A 17 13.92 7.68 5.24
C HIS A 17 13.99 7.22 3.78
N GLY A 18 14.41 8.09 2.87
CA GLY A 18 14.52 7.83 1.44
C GLY A 18 13.20 8.00 0.68
N ALA A 19 13.32 8.25 -0.62
CA ALA A 19 12.21 8.33 -1.56
C ALA A 19 11.72 6.94 -2.01
N TYR A 20 10.98 6.89 -3.11
CA TYR A 20 10.53 5.64 -3.73
C TYR A 20 11.70 4.88 -4.36
N ASP A 21 11.71 3.56 -4.19
CA ASP A 21 12.68 2.69 -4.85
C ASP A 21 12.17 2.31 -6.24
N THR A 22 12.90 2.73 -7.27
CA THR A 22 12.53 2.54 -8.69
C THR A 22 12.75 1.11 -9.18
N SER A 23 13.36 0.23 -8.38
CA SER A 23 13.47 -1.20 -8.69
C SER A 23 12.14 -1.95 -8.55
N PHE A 24 11.14 -1.35 -7.89
CA PHE A 24 9.77 -1.86 -7.86
C PHE A 24 9.00 -1.31 -9.05
N ARG A 25 8.37 -2.19 -9.84
CA ARG A 25 7.57 -1.77 -11.00
C ARG A 25 6.10 -1.54 -10.64
N ILE A 26 5.61 -2.18 -9.59
CA ILE A 26 4.21 -2.14 -9.19
C ILE A 26 4.06 -1.70 -7.73
N SER A 27 4.91 -2.19 -6.82
CA SER A 27 4.71 -2.01 -5.36
C SER A 27 5.65 -0.97 -4.72
N ALA A 28 6.11 0.02 -5.48
CA ALA A 28 7.05 1.04 -5.00
C ALA A 28 6.45 1.90 -3.87
N ASP A 29 5.16 2.22 -3.98
CA ASP A 29 4.38 2.94 -2.97
C ASP A 29 4.23 2.13 -1.69
N TYR A 30 3.94 0.84 -1.83
CA TYR A 30 3.80 -0.08 -0.72
C TYR A 30 5.11 -0.24 0.07
N ASP A 31 6.25 -0.43 -0.60
CA ASP A 31 7.57 -0.45 0.06
C ASP A 31 7.83 0.85 0.84
N ALA A 32 7.62 1.99 0.18
CA ALA A 32 7.87 3.29 0.79
C ALA A 32 6.99 3.52 2.03
N MET A 33 5.71 3.15 1.95
CA MET A 33 4.80 3.22 3.09
C MET A 33 5.21 2.31 4.24
N LEU A 34 5.61 1.06 3.99
CA LEU A 34 6.11 0.18 5.06
C LEU A 34 7.32 0.81 5.74
N ARG A 35 8.27 1.32 4.96
CA ARG A 35 9.47 1.97 5.47
C ARG A 35 9.16 3.21 6.31
N TRP A 36 8.31 4.10 5.84
CA TRP A 36 7.97 5.33 6.55
C TRP A 36 7.10 5.08 7.78
N LEU A 37 6.12 4.17 7.69
CA LEU A 37 5.11 3.98 8.75
C LEU A 37 5.57 2.99 9.82
N ALA A 38 6.23 1.89 9.44
CA ALA A 38 6.70 0.90 10.41
C ALA A 38 8.03 1.31 11.04
N ASN A 39 8.98 1.77 10.22
CA ASN A 39 10.37 1.97 10.64
C ASN A 39 10.76 3.45 10.76
N GLY A 40 9.92 4.37 10.27
CA GLY A 40 10.25 5.79 10.21
C GLY A 40 9.97 6.57 11.50
N HIS A 41 9.31 5.96 12.49
CA HIS A 41 8.90 6.61 13.75
C HIS A 41 8.27 8.00 13.54
N ILE A 42 7.42 8.13 12.52
CA ILE A 42 6.76 9.39 12.18
C ILE A 42 5.44 9.55 12.93
N ARG A 43 5.11 10.78 13.31
CA ARG A 43 3.78 11.10 13.86
C ARG A 43 2.77 11.18 12.72
N LEU A 44 1.68 10.45 12.87
CA LEU A 44 0.60 10.36 11.89
C LEU A 44 -0.69 10.89 12.48
N ALA A 45 -1.51 11.49 11.64
CA ALA A 45 -2.89 11.87 11.94
C ALA A 45 -3.78 11.41 10.78
N TYR A 46 -4.99 10.96 11.11
CA TYR A 46 -6.01 10.59 10.13
C TYR A 46 -6.92 11.79 9.88
N ILE A 47 -7.19 12.09 8.61
CA ILE A 47 -8.16 13.10 8.20
C ILE A 47 -9.42 12.34 7.78
N PRO A 48 -10.55 12.46 8.51
CA PRO A 48 -11.77 11.71 8.23
C PRO A 48 -12.59 12.35 7.09
N GLU A 49 -11.92 12.73 6.00
CA GLU A 49 -12.53 13.40 4.84
C GLU A 49 -12.07 12.75 3.53
N VAL A 50 -12.91 12.80 2.51
CA VAL A 50 -12.57 12.33 1.16
C VAL A 50 -11.78 13.42 0.44
N LEU A 51 -10.46 13.29 0.44
CA LEU A 51 -9.56 14.24 -0.22
C LEU A 51 -9.30 13.89 -1.69
N VAL A 52 -9.36 12.61 -2.06
CA VAL A 52 -9.00 12.11 -3.40
C VAL A 52 -9.93 10.96 -3.79
N LYS A 53 -10.42 11.00 -5.04
CA LYS A 53 -11.14 9.89 -5.68
C LYS A 53 -10.26 9.26 -6.76
N MET A 54 -9.78 8.05 -6.52
CA MET A 54 -8.97 7.30 -7.47
C MET A 54 -9.85 6.59 -8.51
N ARG A 55 -9.38 6.49 -9.76
CA ARG A 55 -10.05 5.69 -10.80
C ARG A 55 -9.81 4.20 -10.57
N THR A 56 -10.79 3.38 -10.89
CA THR A 56 -10.64 1.92 -10.95
C THR A 56 -9.84 1.52 -12.20
N GLY A 57 -9.09 0.40 -12.14
CA GLY A 57 -8.32 -0.11 -13.28
C GLY A 57 -6.79 0.16 -13.24
N GLY A 58 -6.16 -0.04 -12.08
CA GLY A 58 -4.71 0.10 -11.93
C GLY A 58 -3.88 -1.02 -12.58
N GLU A 59 -2.60 -0.74 -12.85
CA GLU A 59 -1.62 -1.68 -13.45
C GLU A 59 -1.56 -3.04 -12.75
N SER A 60 -1.81 -3.06 -11.44
CA SER A 60 -1.65 -4.24 -10.60
C SER A 60 -2.70 -5.34 -10.80
N ASN A 61 -3.79 -5.07 -11.52
CA ASN A 61 -4.89 -6.01 -11.78
C ASN A 61 -5.16 -6.26 -13.27
N ARG A 62 -4.33 -5.75 -14.19
CA ARG A 62 -4.57 -5.86 -15.65
C ARG A 62 -4.33 -7.25 -16.23
N SER A 63 -3.52 -8.10 -15.60
CA SER A 63 -3.25 -9.47 -16.06
C SER A 63 -2.77 -10.39 -14.93
N LEU A 64 -2.88 -11.72 -15.11
CA LEU A 64 -2.35 -12.72 -14.18
C LEU A 64 -0.84 -12.55 -13.95
N GLY A 65 -0.09 -12.18 -14.99
CA GLY A 65 1.35 -11.90 -14.89
C GLY A 65 1.65 -10.70 -14.00
N HIS A 66 0.83 -9.64 -14.06
CA HIS A 66 0.96 -8.47 -13.19
C HIS A 66 0.63 -8.80 -11.74
N ILE A 67 -0.39 -9.63 -11.50
CA ILE A 67 -0.76 -10.10 -10.15
C ILE A 67 0.38 -10.90 -9.52
N LEU A 68 1.01 -11.81 -10.28
CA LEU A 68 2.16 -12.58 -9.81
C LEU A 68 3.37 -11.69 -9.53
N ARG A 69 3.70 -10.76 -10.44
CA ARG A 69 4.80 -9.81 -10.26
C ARG A 69 4.59 -8.97 -9.01
N LYS A 70 3.41 -8.37 -8.87
CA LYS A 70 3.00 -7.60 -7.69
C LYS A 70 3.12 -8.42 -6.41
N SER A 71 2.66 -9.68 -6.42
CA SER A 71 2.75 -10.53 -5.23
C SER A 71 4.19 -10.80 -4.81
N ARG A 72 5.10 -10.99 -5.78
CA ARG A 72 6.55 -11.12 -5.51
C ARG A 72 7.15 -9.84 -4.98
N GLU A 73 6.81 -8.70 -5.58
CA GLU A 73 7.25 -7.38 -5.14
C GLU A 73 6.73 -7.06 -3.72
N ASP A 74 5.48 -7.37 -3.43
CA ASP A 74 4.87 -7.21 -2.10
C ASP A 74 5.60 -8.05 -1.05
N LEU A 75 5.95 -9.31 -1.38
CA LEU A 75 6.73 -10.17 -0.47
C LEU A 75 8.13 -9.62 -0.23
N ARG A 76 8.79 -9.11 -1.29
CA ARG A 76 10.09 -8.45 -1.18
C ARG A 76 10.00 -7.23 -0.27
N ALA A 77 9.00 -6.38 -0.44
CA ALA A 77 8.77 -5.20 0.38
C ALA A 77 8.51 -5.56 1.85
N LEU A 78 7.69 -6.58 2.11
CA LEU A 78 7.43 -7.07 3.47
C LEU A 78 8.69 -7.55 4.18
N ARG A 79 9.48 -8.40 3.50
CA ARG A 79 10.73 -8.93 4.07
C ARG A 79 11.76 -7.83 4.31
N ARG A 80 11.92 -6.91 3.34
CA ARG A 80 12.89 -5.81 3.43
C ARG A 80 12.60 -4.87 4.60
N ASN A 81 11.33 -4.63 4.90
CA ASN A 81 10.92 -3.71 5.95
C ASN A 81 10.66 -4.41 7.29
N GLU A 82 10.91 -5.72 7.39
CA GLU A 82 10.74 -6.52 8.62
C GLU A 82 9.31 -6.50 9.20
N VAL A 83 8.31 -6.14 8.39
CA VAL A 83 6.88 -6.07 8.78
C VAL A 83 6.17 -7.42 8.60
N GLY A 84 6.91 -8.45 8.19
CA GLY A 84 6.42 -9.84 8.10
C GLY A 84 6.87 -10.58 6.85
N GLY A 85 6.05 -11.54 6.41
CA GLY A 85 6.44 -12.47 5.35
C GLY A 85 5.26 -13.07 4.59
N MET A 86 5.37 -14.34 4.22
CA MET A 86 4.36 -15.00 3.38
C MET A 86 2.97 -15.04 4.05
N GLY A 87 2.91 -15.25 5.37
CA GLY A 87 1.65 -15.20 6.12
C GLY A 87 0.96 -13.83 6.07
N THR A 88 1.74 -12.74 6.20
CA THR A 88 1.24 -11.37 6.07
C THR A 88 0.70 -11.09 4.67
N LEU A 89 1.35 -11.62 3.63
CA LEU A 89 0.88 -11.51 2.26
C LEU A 89 -0.46 -12.22 2.05
N ILE A 90 -0.62 -13.43 2.59
CA ILE A 90 -1.87 -14.20 2.53
C ILE A 90 -2.99 -13.45 3.25
N LEU A 91 -2.76 -13.03 4.50
CA LEU A 91 -3.74 -12.28 5.29
C LEU A 91 -4.15 -10.98 4.58
N LYS A 92 -3.19 -10.26 3.98
CA LYS A 92 -3.43 -9.05 3.18
C LYS A 92 -4.34 -9.31 1.98
N ASN A 93 -4.24 -10.47 1.33
CA ASN A 93 -5.07 -10.83 0.19
C ASN A 93 -6.46 -11.27 0.63
N VAL A 94 -6.55 -12.05 1.71
CA VAL A 94 -7.82 -12.52 2.27
C VAL A 94 -8.63 -11.34 2.83
N SER A 95 -7.99 -10.40 3.53
CA SER A 95 -8.66 -9.22 4.08
C SER A 95 -9.22 -8.27 3.01
N LYS A 96 -8.83 -8.43 1.75
CA LYS A 96 -9.41 -7.68 0.61
C LYS A 96 -10.69 -8.32 0.07
N LEU A 97 -10.89 -9.62 0.26
CA LEU A 97 -12.09 -10.31 -0.22
C LEU A 97 -13.36 -9.75 0.42
N SER A 98 -13.28 -9.35 1.70
CA SER A 98 -14.40 -8.69 2.40
C SER A 98 -14.81 -7.36 1.77
N GLN A 99 -13.89 -6.66 1.07
CA GLN A 99 -14.18 -5.39 0.39
C GLN A 99 -15.11 -5.57 -0.82
N PHE A 100 -15.19 -6.78 -1.38
CA PHE A 100 -16.12 -7.11 -2.46
C PHE A 100 -17.49 -7.57 -1.93
N ILE A 101 -17.59 -7.91 -0.65
CA ILE A 101 -18.81 -8.40 0.00
C ILE A 101 -19.54 -7.25 0.71
N HIS A 102 -18.81 -6.29 1.29
CA HIS A 102 -19.40 -5.07 1.85
C HIS A 102 -19.70 -4.05 0.76
N ARG A 103 -20.96 -3.99 0.35
CA ARG A 103 -21.53 -2.90 -0.45
C ARG A 103 -21.61 -1.66 0.43
N GLU A 104 -20.95 -0.57 0.06
CA GLU A 104 -21.05 0.70 0.79
C GLU A 104 -22.53 1.10 0.94
N ARG A 105 -22.99 1.33 2.17
CA ARG A 105 -24.14 2.22 2.37
C ARG A 105 -23.68 3.61 1.92
N PRO A 106 -24.46 4.34 1.09
CA PRO A 106 -24.10 5.70 0.75
C PRO A 106 -23.93 6.50 2.05
N ALA A 107 -22.83 7.24 2.16
CA ALA A 107 -22.68 8.25 3.19
C ALA A 107 -23.81 9.31 3.02
N PRO A 108 -24.32 9.89 4.11
CA PRO A 108 -25.41 10.88 4.07
C PRO A 108 -25.07 12.11 3.24
#